data_AF-A0AAD5RST3-F1
#
_entry.id   AF-A0AAD5RST3-F1
#
_cell.length_a   1.000
_cell.length_b   1.000
_cell.length_c   1.000
_cell.angle_alpha   90.00
_cell.angle_beta   90.00
_cell.angle_gamma   90.00
#
_symmetry.space_group_name_H-M   'P 1'
#
loop_
_entity.id
_entity.type
_entity.pdbx_description
1 polymer ?
#
loop_
_entity_poly.entity_id
_entity_poly.type
_entity_poly.pdbx_seq_one_letter_code
_entity_poly.pdbx_strand_id
1 'polypeptide(L)'
;MAPPKQAKSSSSARQSAGQDMDFDAFDDVGVAGEPSLASVDEDTSKAIPGDLLVRLLHQFFEKDGTKISRDANAAVAKYVDVFVKEAIARTAHERSGSFLEVLDLEKVAPQLLLDL
;
A
#
# COMPACT_ATOMS: atom_id res chain seq x y z
N MET A 1 -19.59 -28.12 -32.18
CA MET A 1 -18.93 -29.33 -31.70
C MET A 1 -17.72 -29.59 -32.59
N ALA A 2 -16.53 -29.25 -32.12
CA ALA A 2 -15.24 -29.67 -32.71
C ALA A 2 -14.58 -30.64 -31.69
N PRO A 3 -13.53 -31.43 -32.00
CA PRO A 3 -12.80 -31.62 -33.27
C PRO A 3 -12.47 -33.11 -33.59
N PRO A 4 -11.76 -33.42 -34.70
CA PRO A 4 -10.88 -34.59 -34.80
C PRO A 4 -9.48 -34.25 -34.22
N LYS A 5 -8.85 -35.16 -33.48
CA LYS A 5 -7.47 -35.01 -33.00
C LYS A 5 -6.52 -35.96 -33.73
N GLN A 6 -5.52 -35.39 -34.40
CA GLN A 6 -4.28 -36.03 -34.84
C GLN A 6 -3.26 -36.07 -33.68
N ALA A 7 -2.37 -37.07 -33.66
CA ALA A 7 -0.96 -36.99 -33.21
C ALA A 7 -0.26 -38.32 -33.54
N LYS A 8 0.62 -38.40 -34.54
CA LYS A 8 2.04 -37.97 -34.63
C LYS A 8 3.03 -38.96 -34.00
N SER A 9 3.86 -39.47 -34.91
CA SER A 9 5.00 -40.35 -34.79
C SER A 9 6.30 -39.62 -34.39
N SER A 10 7.29 -40.47 -34.11
CA SER A 10 8.74 -40.33 -34.32
C SER A 10 9.57 -39.50 -33.33
N SER A 11 10.21 -40.27 -32.45
CA SER A 11 11.58 -40.13 -31.95
C SER A 11 12.62 -39.88 -33.06
N SER A 12 13.70 -39.15 -32.73
CA SER A 12 15.06 -39.59 -33.06
C SER A 12 16.12 -38.76 -32.31
N ALA A 13 16.82 -39.44 -31.41
CA ALA A 13 18.04 -38.98 -30.78
C ALA A 13 19.25 -39.32 -31.66
N ARG A 14 20.19 -38.38 -31.81
CA ARG A 14 21.57 -38.68 -32.23
C ARG A 14 22.55 -37.78 -31.49
N GLN A 15 23.39 -38.42 -30.69
CA GLN A 15 24.60 -37.89 -30.05
C GLN A 15 25.76 -37.87 -31.07
N SER A 16 26.68 -36.91 -30.91
CA SER A 16 28.10 -37.14 -31.21
C SER A 16 28.97 -36.29 -30.28
N ALA A 17 30.00 -36.92 -29.72
CA ALA A 17 30.93 -36.41 -28.71
C ALA A 17 32.23 -35.83 -29.30
N GLY A 18 32.95 -35.08 -28.46
CA GLY A 18 34.35 -34.63 -28.59
C GLY A 18 34.53 -33.25 -27.96
N GLN A 19 34.88 -33.14 -26.67
CA GLN A 19 36.26 -33.00 -26.12
C GLN A 19 37.00 -31.74 -26.63
N ASP A 20 37.67 -30.89 -25.88
CA ASP A 20 37.91 -30.59 -24.45
C ASP A 20 38.47 -29.14 -24.46
N MET A 21 38.58 -28.49 -23.29
CA MET A 21 39.55 -27.44 -22.88
C MET A 21 38.88 -26.32 -22.06
N ASP A 22 39.20 -26.37 -20.77
CA ASP A 22 38.83 -25.51 -19.67
C ASP A 22 39.16 -24.02 -19.89
N PHE A 23 38.21 -23.16 -19.52
CA PHE A 23 38.48 -21.75 -19.24
C PHE A 23 37.58 -21.29 -18.07
N ASP A 24 38.20 -21.26 -16.90
CA ASP A 24 37.92 -20.45 -15.72
C ASP A 24 36.46 -20.24 -15.28
N ALA A 25 36.13 -20.94 -14.20
CA ALA A 25 35.05 -20.62 -13.28
C ALA A 25 35.17 -19.16 -12.79
N PHE A 26 34.46 -18.25 -13.46
CA PHE A 26 34.03 -17.00 -12.86
C PHE A 26 32.70 -17.26 -12.17
N ASP A 27 32.76 -17.14 -10.85
CA ASP A 27 31.63 -17.09 -9.90
C ASP A 27 30.60 -16.07 -10.41
N ASP A 28 29.55 -16.57 -11.08
CA ASP A 28 28.36 -15.81 -11.46
C ASP A 28 27.57 -15.52 -10.18
N VAL A 29 28.03 -14.52 -9.44
CA VAL A 29 27.28 -13.91 -8.35
C VAL A 29 26.04 -13.32 -8.98
N GLY A 30 24.96 -14.11 -8.96
CA GLY A 30 23.63 -13.69 -9.33
C GLY A 30 23.29 -12.38 -8.61
N VAL A 31 23.45 -11.26 -9.32
CA VAL A 31 22.96 -9.97 -8.89
C VAL A 31 21.44 -10.11 -8.88
N ALA A 32 20.95 -10.33 -7.66
CA ALA A 32 19.56 -10.32 -7.27
C ALA A 32 18.83 -9.23 -8.05
N GLY A 33 17.70 -9.64 -8.64
CA GLY A 33 16.88 -8.82 -9.51
C GLY A 33 16.71 -7.41 -8.96
N GLU A 34 16.75 -6.45 -9.87
CA GLU A 34 16.34 -5.08 -9.60
C GLU A 34 15.06 -5.09 -8.77
N PRO A 35 14.98 -4.31 -7.68
CA PRO A 35 13.73 -4.17 -6.96
C PRO A 35 12.76 -3.50 -7.94
N SER A 36 11.89 -4.32 -8.51
CA SER A 36 10.62 -3.92 -9.10
C SER A 36 10.00 -2.88 -8.17
N LEU A 37 9.74 -1.68 -8.71
CA LEU A 37 9.04 -0.56 -8.10
C LEU A 37 7.56 -0.89 -7.81
N ALA A 38 7.29 -2.06 -7.22
CA ALA A 38 6.00 -2.53 -6.80
C ALA A 38 5.85 -2.29 -5.30
N SER A 39 5.59 -1.04 -4.93
CA SER A 39 4.98 -0.73 -3.63
C SER A 39 4.09 0.52 -3.64
N VAL A 40 3.60 0.94 -4.80
CA VAL A 40 2.65 2.06 -4.90
C VAL A 40 1.21 1.56 -4.79
N ASP A 41 0.87 0.71 -3.81
CA ASP A 41 -0.53 0.26 -3.62
C ASP A 41 -0.88 -0.17 -2.17
N GLU A 42 -0.02 0.04 -1.17
CA GLU A 42 -0.37 -0.24 0.24
C GLU A 42 -0.87 0.99 1.03
N ASP A 43 -0.75 2.19 0.48
CA ASP A 43 -1.14 3.43 1.19
C ASP A 43 -2.63 3.78 1.04
N THR A 44 -3.26 3.39 -0.07
CA THR A 44 -4.69 3.72 -0.30
C THR A 44 -5.63 2.83 0.50
N SER A 45 -5.19 1.64 0.94
CA SER A 45 -6.01 0.71 1.73
C SER A 45 -6.16 1.12 3.20
N LYS A 46 -5.29 2.00 3.70
CA LYS A 46 -5.30 2.50 5.09
C LYS A 46 -6.01 3.86 5.23
N ALA A 47 -6.27 4.53 4.12
CA ALA A 47 -6.95 5.83 4.11
C ALA A 47 -8.46 5.68 4.36
N ILE A 48 -9.05 6.69 4.98
CA ILE A 48 -10.49 6.71 5.27
C ILE A 48 -11.27 6.78 3.94
N PRO A 49 -12.24 5.89 3.70
CA PRO A 49 -13.04 5.92 2.49
C PRO A 49 -13.75 7.27 2.30
N GLY A 50 -13.59 7.88 1.12
CA GLY A 50 -14.17 9.20 0.83
C GLY A 50 -15.69 9.25 0.99
N ASP A 51 -16.40 8.18 0.66
CA ASP A 51 -17.86 8.10 0.81
C ASP A 51 -18.30 8.16 2.28
N LEU A 52 -17.49 7.62 3.19
CA LEU A 52 -17.77 7.69 4.63
C LEU A 52 -17.60 9.12 5.15
N LEU A 53 -16.55 9.82 4.71
CA LEU A 53 -16.33 11.22 5.06
C LEU A 53 -17.46 12.12 4.59
N VAL A 54 -17.94 11.91 3.35
CA VAL A 54 -19.09 12.65 2.83
C VAL A 54 -20.31 12.43 3.73
N ARG A 55 -20.65 11.18 4.06
CA ARG A 55 -21.78 10.90 4.97
C ARG A 55 -21.60 11.56 6.34
N LEU A 56 -20.39 11.54 6.89
CA LEU A 56 -20.07 12.18 8.16
C LEU A 56 -20.33 13.69 8.08
N LEU A 57 -19.78 14.37 7.06
CA LEU A 57 -19.98 15.81 6.88
C LEU A 57 -21.45 16.19 6.70
N HIS A 58 -22.19 15.43 5.88
CA HIS A 58 -23.61 15.68 5.66
C HIS A 58 -24.46 15.52 6.93
N GLN A 59 -24.03 14.72 7.89
CA GLN A 59 -24.72 14.56 9.18
C GLN A 59 -24.59 15.80 10.08
N PHE A 60 -23.54 16.61 9.90
CA PHE A 60 -23.26 17.81 10.68
C PHE A 60 -23.60 19.12 9.97
N PHE A 61 -24.12 19.08 8.74
CA PHE A 61 -24.63 20.29 8.07
C PHE A 61 -26.00 20.67 8.62
N GLU A 62 -26.15 21.91 9.06
CA GLU A 62 -27.44 22.44 9.55
C GLU A 62 -28.50 22.56 8.46
N LYS A 63 -28.06 22.71 7.20
CA LYS A 63 -28.94 22.90 6.05
C LYS A 63 -28.99 21.65 5.18
N ASP A 64 -30.20 21.15 5.00
CA ASP A 64 -30.49 20.09 4.05
C ASP A 64 -30.13 20.51 2.62
N GLY A 65 -29.49 19.61 1.87
CA GLY A 65 -29.08 19.87 0.49
C GLY A 65 -27.78 20.65 0.33
N THR A 66 -27.02 20.90 1.42
CA THR A 66 -25.64 21.42 1.33
C THR A 66 -24.79 20.47 0.49
N LYS A 67 -24.09 20.99 -0.52
CA LYS A 67 -23.23 20.21 -1.41
C LYS A 67 -21.77 20.59 -1.21
N ILE A 68 -20.90 19.58 -1.24
CA ILE A 68 -19.45 19.76 -1.23
C ILE A 68 -18.90 19.51 -2.64
N SER A 69 -17.95 20.33 -3.10
CA SER A 69 -17.27 20.08 -4.38
C SER A 69 -16.34 18.87 -4.26
N ARG A 70 -16.02 18.23 -5.39
CA ARG A 70 -15.12 17.07 -5.41
C ARG A 70 -13.74 17.40 -4.82
N ASP A 71 -13.21 18.57 -5.17
CA ASP A 71 -11.89 19.01 -4.69
C ASP A 71 -11.91 19.33 -3.21
N ALA A 72 -13.00 19.92 -2.70
CA ALA A 72 -13.17 20.15 -1.27
C ALA A 72 -13.26 18.82 -0.50
N ASN A 73 -13.95 17.82 -1.04
CA ASN A 73 -14.00 16.49 -0.43
C ASN A 73 -12.61 15.83 -0.40
N ALA A 74 -11.80 16.00 -1.46
CA ALA A 74 -10.43 15.51 -1.48
C ALA A 74 -9.53 16.23 -0.45
N ALA A 75 -9.74 17.54 -0.24
CA ALA A 75 -9.03 18.30 0.79
C ALA A 75 -9.41 17.84 2.20
N VAL A 76 -10.70 17.63 2.47
CA VAL A 76 -11.16 17.10 3.77
C VAL A 76 -10.61 15.70 4.01
N ALA A 77 -10.57 14.84 2.99
CA ALA A 77 -9.97 13.51 3.12
C ALA A 77 -8.51 13.55 3.57
N LYS A 78 -7.71 14.46 2.98
CA LYS A 78 -6.34 14.68 3.42
C LYS A 78 -6.26 15.27 4.83
N TYR A 79 -7.12 16.23 5.15
CA TYR A 79 -7.17 16.83 6.48
C TYR A 79 -7.41 15.78 7.58
N VAL A 80 -8.42 14.93 7.41
CA VAL A 80 -8.72 13.88 8.40
C VAL A 80 -7.62 12.82 8.46
N ASP A 81 -7.01 12.47 7.32
CA ASP A 81 -5.86 11.56 7.29
C ASP A 81 -4.66 12.12 8.07
N VAL A 82 -4.31 13.39 7.86
CA VAL A 82 -3.23 14.06 8.61
C VAL A 82 -3.57 14.16 10.08
N PHE A 83 -4.81 14.51 10.43
CA PHE A 83 -5.27 14.57 11.81
C PHE A 83 -5.05 13.25 12.57
N VAL A 84 -5.46 12.13 11.98
CA VAL A 84 -5.30 10.81 12.61
C VAL A 84 -3.82 10.43 12.72
N LYS A 85 -3.02 10.72 11.69
CA LYS A 85 -1.57 10.47 11.72
C LYS A 85 -0.86 11.30 12.80
N GLU A 86 -1.20 12.57 12.93
CA GLU A 86 -0.67 13.44 13.99
C GLU A 86 -1.08 12.97 15.39
N ALA A 87 -2.34 12.56 15.57
CA ALA A 87 -2.81 12.00 16.83
C ALA A 87 -1.97 10.78 17.25
N ILE A 88 -1.73 9.85 16.31
CA ILE A 88 -0.92 8.66 16.56
C ILE A 88 0.54 9.04 16.84
N ALA A 89 1.12 9.93 16.03
CA ALA A 89 2.52 10.33 16.16
C ALA A 89 2.80 11.02 17.50
N ARG A 90 1.93 11.95 17.92
CA ARG A 90 2.07 12.67 19.20
C ARG A 90 1.85 11.77 20.39
N THR A 91 0.85 10.88 20.33
CA THR A 91 0.63 9.88 21.38
C THR A 91 1.82 8.93 21.48
N ALA A 92 2.39 8.52 20.35
CA ALA A 92 3.57 7.67 20.30
C ALA A 92 4.85 8.37 20.79
N HIS A 93 4.90 9.70 20.75
CA HIS A 93 5.97 10.50 21.32
C HIS A 93 5.84 10.66 22.84
N GLU A 94 4.61 10.86 23.34
CA GLU A 94 4.31 11.02 24.77
C GLU A 94 4.35 9.70 25.55
N ARG A 95 4.11 8.56 24.89
CA ARG A 95 4.04 7.25 25.57
C ARG A 95 5.32 6.92 26.32
N SER A 96 5.15 6.32 27.49
CA SER A 96 6.26 5.77 28.30
C SER A 96 6.41 4.25 28.19
N GLY A 97 5.41 3.57 27.57
CA GLY A 97 5.34 2.12 27.44
C GLY A 97 5.43 1.61 26.00
N SER A 98 5.27 0.29 25.85
CA SER A 98 5.28 -0.37 24.54
C SER A 98 3.99 -0.19 23.73
N PHE A 99 2.89 0.20 24.38
CA PHE A 99 1.58 0.41 23.78
C PHE A 99 1.14 1.88 23.87
N LEU A 100 0.14 2.26 23.07
CA LEU A 100 -0.51 3.57 23.17
C LEU A 100 -1.66 3.46 24.17
N GLU A 101 -1.57 4.19 25.26
CA GLU A 101 -2.61 4.23 26.28
C GLU A 101 -3.53 5.44 26.09
N VAL A 102 -4.75 5.34 26.61
CA VAL A 102 -5.71 6.46 26.55
C VAL A 102 -5.18 7.68 27.30
N LEU A 103 -4.45 7.48 28.40
CA LEU A 103 -3.83 8.55 29.16
C LEU A 103 -2.80 9.34 28.35
N ASP A 104 -2.06 8.68 27.44
CA ASP A 104 -1.10 9.36 26.57
C ASP A 104 -1.83 10.24 25.55
N LEU A 105 -2.96 9.75 25.01
CA LEU A 105 -3.79 10.50 24.08
C LEU A 105 -4.45 11.71 24.77
N GLU A 106 -4.94 11.55 25.99
CA GLU A 106 -5.57 12.62 26.78
C GLU A 106 -4.62 13.78 27.08
N LYS A 107 -3.33 13.49 27.28
CA LYS A 107 -2.32 14.53 27.49
C LYS A 107 -2.07 15.37 26.23
N VAL A 108 -2.06 14.73 25.05
CA VAL A 108 -1.77 15.43 23.78
C VAL A 108 -3.01 16.05 23.14
N ALA A 109 -4.21 15.60 23.53
CA ALA A 109 -5.49 16.04 22.96
C ALA A 109 -5.71 17.56 22.97
N PRO A 110 -5.40 18.32 24.05
CA PRO A 110 -5.61 19.76 24.07
C PRO A 110 -4.82 20.48 22.98
N GLN A 111 -3.53 20.16 22.81
CA GLN A 111 -2.69 20.78 21.79
C GLN A 111 -3.05 20.28 20.39
N LEU A 112 -3.35 18.98 20.25
CA LEU A 112 -3.77 18.39 18.99
C LEU A 112 -5.01 19.12 18.43
N LEU A 113 -5.99 19.45 19.28
CA LEU A 113 -7.21 20.16 18.86
C LEU A 113 -6.97 21.64 18.51
N LEU A 114 -5.90 22.26 19.00
CA LEU A 114 -5.57 23.68 18.73
C LEU A 114 -4.71 23.89 17.48
N ASP A 115 -3.99 22.86 17.03
CA ASP A 115 -3.13 22.93 15.85
C ASP A 115 -3.88 22.75 14.52
N LEU A 116 -5.19 22.52 14.58
CA LEU A 116 -6.08 22.17 13.47
C LEU A 116 -7.09 23.29 13.19
#